data_AF-A0A0D2U678-F1
#
_entry.id   AF-A0A0D2U678-F1
#
_cell.length_a   1.000
_cell.length_b   1.000
_cell.length_c   1.000
_cell.angle_alpha   90.00
_cell.angle_beta   90.00
_cell.angle_gamma   90.00
#
_symmetry.space_group_name_H-M   'P 1'
#
loop_
_entity.id
_entity.type
_entity.pdbx_description
1 polymer ?
#
loop_
_entity_poly.entity_id
_entity_poly.type
_entity_poly.pdbx_seq_one_letter_code
_entity_poly.pdbx_strand_id
1 'polypeptide(L)'
;MDSYGHAFAAFAPLVAAGAKDAVLARTFESVEDILAQAEETERLLFLSTGLSSTSFVIRSAFDLAAALNKAPPAKPAQITKLARYFENNVHASHIEDVHATLTALSTLSNNAFFVPLAITPVAIRASQQSPRVSVRVTKANGDAAGVPLTVKLVRSASKPVNVALTADASDASLYSFDLVELVSASGSGVYALEISASPAGTGKQSVLCQARPKFSVSPFPAASSKAVDLKFPAAASSKFSVDFLQKIIVRFSLTDAKDQPFIAHQVFARVSNARNDVEHFVIGEHNAQTNQYQIVLDISAIAEALDAASDDYEISIIVGDAGLASAINWKIGTFAISFPDSFKATLLAARKPVSTVGGSRADFATKKEIHHIFRVPEKRPPIIVSTVFIGLVLAPAAFLLVAWGLIGANVKNMSFHPIAHVFHASIAGILLILVLFWLHLSFFTTLKYLALVGIVAAASGNHTLRRIAAAREKASQ
;
A
#
# COMPACT_ATOMS: atom_id res chain seq x y z
N MET A 1 29.82 -46.10 4.15
CA MET A 1 30.47 -45.05 4.95
C MET A 1 30.74 -45.50 6.38
N ASP A 2 29.83 -46.21 7.05
CA ASP A 2 30.04 -46.67 8.44
C ASP A 2 31.28 -47.57 8.65
N SER A 3 31.66 -48.35 7.64
CA SER A 3 32.89 -49.16 7.64
C SER A 3 34.16 -48.32 7.94
N TYR A 4 34.22 -47.08 7.43
CA TYR A 4 35.34 -46.18 7.70
C TYR A 4 35.30 -45.62 9.12
N GLY A 5 34.11 -45.30 9.65
CA GLY A 5 33.96 -44.90 11.05
C GLY A 5 34.45 -46.00 12.00
N HIS A 6 34.11 -47.26 11.72
CA HIS A 6 34.58 -48.41 12.50
C HIS A 6 36.09 -48.61 12.37
N ALA A 7 36.66 -48.41 11.18
CA ALA A 7 38.11 -48.43 11.00
C ALA A 7 38.79 -47.36 11.85
N PHE A 8 38.33 -46.10 11.80
CA PHE A 8 38.87 -45.01 12.61
C PHE A 8 38.80 -45.30 14.11
N ALA A 9 37.63 -45.77 14.57
CA ALA A 9 37.40 -46.12 15.97
C ALA A 9 38.28 -47.28 16.46
N ALA A 10 38.56 -48.26 15.61
CA ALA A 10 39.41 -49.41 15.93
C ALA A 10 40.90 -49.04 15.98
N PHE A 11 41.35 -48.12 15.12
CA PHE A 11 42.75 -47.74 15.05
C PHE A 11 43.18 -46.79 16.16
N ALA A 12 42.32 -45.88 16.62
CA ALA A 12 42.66 -44.95 17.71
C ALA A 12 43.29 -45.62 18.96
N PRO A 13 42.70 -46.69 19.55
CA PRO A 13 43.31 -47.39 20.69
C PRO A 13 44.60 -48.17 20.33
N LEU A 14 44.74 -48.63 19.08
CA LEU A 14 45.97 -49.31 18.62
C LEU A 14 47.15 -48.33 18.52
N VAL A 15 46.89 -47.10 18.10
CA VAL A 15 47.90 -46.01 18.13
C VAL A 15 48.32 -45.71 19.56
N ALA A 16 47.36 -45.61 20.49
CA ALA A 16 47.65 -45.41 21.90
C ALA A 16 48.49 -46.57 22.50
N ALA A 17 48.35 -47.79 21.97
CA ALA A 17 49.17 -48.96 22.31
C ALA A 17 50.54 -49.02 21.58
N GLY A 18 50.90 -48.00 20.79
CA GLY A 18 52.22 -47.86 20.17
C GLY A 18 52.35 -48.42 18.74
N ALA A 19 51.26 -48.82 18.09
CA ALA A 19 51.30 -49.32 16.71
C ALA A 19 51.63 -48.20 15.71
N LYS A 20 52.60 -48.46 14.82
CA LYS A 20 52.93 -47.61 13.66
C LYS A 20 52.91 -48.47 12.41
N ASP A 21 51.80 -48.41 11.68
CA ASP A 21 51.55 -49.21 10.47
C ASP A 21 51.31 -48.29 9.25
N ALA A 22 51.72 -48.73 8.06
CA ALA A 22 51.39 -48.06 6.80
C ALA A 22 49.87 -48.06 6.55
N VAL A 23 49.15 -49.06 7.04
CA VAL A 23 47.67 -49.12 6.99
C VAL A 23 47.06 -47.94 7.77
N LEU A 24 47.60 -47.65 8.95
CA LEU A 24 47.14 -46.55 9.81
C LEU A 24 47.27 -45.18 9.13
N ALA A 25 48.41 -44.93 8.46
CA ALA A 25 48.65 -43.69 7.74
C ALA A 25 47.65 -43.50 6.59
N ARG A 26 47.42 -44.56 5.80
CA ARG A 26 46.46 -44.55 4.69
C ARG A 26 45.02 -44.35 5.19
N THR A 27 44.67 -44.99 6.30
CA THR A 27 43.36 -44.81 6.92
C THR A 27 43.18 -43.37 7.40
N PHE A 28 44.19 -42.76 8.01
CA PHE A 28 44.13 -41.35 8.43
C PHE A 28 43.95 -40.38 7.25
N GLU A 29 44.65 -40.61 6.12
CA GLU A 29 44.49 -39.81 4.90
C GLU A 29 43.11 -39.96 4.25
N SER A 30 42.47 -41.14 4.42
CA SER A 30 41.12 -41.40 3.90
C SER A 30 40.04 -40.49 4.52
N VAL A 31 40.33 -39.78 5.61
CA VAL A 31 39.41 -38.77 6.20
C VAL A 31 39.13 -37.65 5.19
N GLU A 32 40.12 -37.23 4.39
CA GLU A 32 39.92 -36.19 3.37
C GLU A 32 38.99 -36.69 2.26
N ASP A 33 39.19 -37.92 1.79
CA ASP A 33 38.37 -38.55 0.75
C ASP A 33 36.90 -38.70 1.18
N ILE A 34 36.66 -38.99 2.46
CA ILE A 34 35.30 -39.09 3.01
C ILE A 34 34.64 -37.72 3.11
N LEU A 35 35.37 -36.69 3.55
CA LEU A 35 34.85 -35.32 3.59
C LEU A 35 34.61 -34.76 2.18
N ALA A 36 35.35 -35.21 1.17
CA ALA A 36 35.11 -34.87 -0.22
C ALA A 36 33.85 -35.54 -0.80
N GLN A 37 33.43 -36.69 -0.24
CA GLN A 37 32.20 -37.39 -0.60
C GLN A 37 30.98 -36.91 0.20
N ALA A 38 31.17 -36.00 1.15
CA ALA A 38 30.08 -35.42 1.92
C ALA A 38 29.20 -34.52 1.04
N GLU A 39 27.92 -34.46 1.37
CA GLU A 39 27.01 -33.47 0.80
C GLU A 39 27.34 -32.09 1.40
N GLU A 40 27.61 -31.12 0.55
CA GLU A 40 27.99 -29.77 0.93
C GLU A 40 27.01 -28.74 0.36
N THR A 41 26.48 -27.89 1.24
CA THR A 41 25.70 -26.69 0.88
C THR A 41 26.50 -25.43 1.18
N GLU A 42 25.96 -24.24 0.91
CA GLU A 42 26.61 -22.99 1.30
C GLU A 42 26.92 -22.92 2.80
N ARG A 43 26.09 -23.53 3.66
CA ARG A 43 26.18 -23.39 5.12
C ARG A 43 26.47 -24.67 5.90
N LEU A 44 26.21 -25.85 5.33
CA LEU A 44 26.23 -27.15 6.02
C LEU A 44 27.05 -28.17 5.23
N LEU A 45 27.61 -29.15 5.94
CA LEU A 45 28.28 -30.31 5.37
C LEU A 45 27.86 -31.54 6.18
N PHE A 46 27.45 -32.63 5.53
CA PHE A 46 26.98 -33.85 6.18
C PHE A 46 27.14 -35.07 5.26
N LEU A 47 27.12 -36.28 5.82
CA LEU A 47 27.15 -37.50 5.02
C LEU A 47 25.71 -37.95 4.68
N SER A 48 25.50 -38.40 3.45
CA SER A 48 24.19 -38.86 2.93
C SER A 48 23.61 -40.06 3.70
N THR A 49 24.42 -40.74 4.50
CA THR A 49 24.02 -41.87 5.34
C THR A 49 23.27 -41.49 6.61
N GLY A 50 23.21 -40.20 6.96
CA GLY A 50 22.42 -39.69 8.08
C GLY A 50 23.23 -39.15 9.26
N LEU A 51 22.51 -38.61 10.26
CA LEU A 51 23.06 -37.87 11.41
C LEU A 51 23.95 -38.74 12.30
N SER A 52 23.49 -39.94 12.69
CA SER A 52 24.25 -40.89 13.53
C SER A 52 25.56 -41.31 12.86
N SER A 53 25.51 -41.69 11.59
CA SER A 53 26.71 -42.06 10.81
C SER A 53 27.67 -40.89 10.65
N THR A 54 27.16 -39.68 10.37
CA THR A 54 27.97 -38.47 10.27
C THR A 54 28.67 -38.19 11.60
N SER A 55 27.93 -38.23 12.72
CA SER A 55 28.51 -38.07 14.07
C SER A 55 29.59 -39.10 14.36
N PHE A 56 29.31 -40.38 14.10
CA PHE A 56 30.21 -41.48 14.38
C PHE A 56 31.52 -41.38 13.60
N VAL A 57 31.45 -41.08 12.30
CA VAL A 57 32.63 -40.90 11.44
C VAL A 57 33.46 -39.71 11.89
N ILE A 58 32.83 -38.57 12.16
CA ILE A 58 33.53 -37.35 12.59
C ILE A 58 34.18 -37.56 13.95
N ARG A 59 33.45 -38.08 14.93
CA ARG A 59 34.03 -38.38 16.24
C ARG A 59 35.25 -39.29 16.11
N SER A 60 35.10 -40.40 15.40
CA SER A 60 36.17 -41.39 15.28
C SER A 60 37.39 -40.84 14.54
N ALA A 61 37.19 -39.98 13.53
CA ALA A 61 38.28 -39.30 12.84
C ALA A 61 39.04 -38.33 13.76
N PHE A 62 38.34 -37.58 14.61
CA PHE A 62 38.97 -36.66 15.58
C PHE A 62 39.65 -37.41 16.74
N ASP A 63 39.07 -38.52 17.21
CA ASP A 63 39.69 -39.38 18.22
C ASP A 63 41.00 -40.00 17.68
N LEU A 64 41.00 -40.43 16.41
CA LEU A 64 42.21 -40.93 15.73
C LEU A 64 43.26 -39.82 15.55
N ALA A 65 42.84 -38.62 15.17
CA ALA A 65 43.71 -37.46 15.04
C ALA A 65 44.39 -37.10 16.37
N ALA A 66 43.62 -37.12 17.47
CA ALA A 66 44.13 -36.89 18.82
C ALA A 66 45.16 -37.96 19.22
N ALA A 67 44.88 -39.25 18.96
CA ALA A 67 45.81 -40.34 19.25
C ALA A 67 47.14 -40.23 18.46
N LEU A 68 47.08 -39.71 17.23
CA LEU A 68 48.25 -39.46 16.39
C LEU A 68 48.96 -38.13 16.67
N ASN A 69 48.37 -37.26 17.51
CA ASN A 69 48.78 -35.87 17.71
C ASN A 69 48.99 -35.12 16.38
N LYS A 70 48.14 -35.41 15.38
CA LYS A 70 48.21 -34.84 14.03
C LYS A 70 46.84 -34.31 13.65
N ALA A 71 46.78 -33.07 13.16
CA ALA A 71 45.52 -32.45 12.78
C ALA A 71 44.80 -33.28 11.70
N PRO A 72 43.46 -33.48 11.82
CA PRO A 72 42.71 -34.23 10.82
C PRO A 72 42.85 -33.52 9.46
N PRO A 73 42.93 -34.25 8.34
CA PRO A 73 43.02 -33.67 7.01
C PRO A 73 41.64 -33.13 6.57
N ALA A 74 41.20 -32.08 7.26
CA ALA A 74 39.91 -31.43 7.10
C ALA A 74 40.10 -29.91 7.07
N LYS A 75 39.47 -29.22 6.13
CA LYS A 75 39.58 -27.76 6.04
C LYS A 75 38.79 -27.10 7.19
N PRO A 76 39.30 -26.01 7.79
CA PRO A 76 38.57 -25.17 8.75
C PRO A 76 37.10 -24.87 8.41
N ALA A 77 36.84 -24.54 7.14
CA ALA A 77 35.49 -24.26 6.66
C ALA A 77 34.57 -25.50 6.72
N GLN A 78 35.10 -26.69 6.41
CA GLN A 78 34.33 -27.95 6.47
C GLN A 78 33.98 -28.28 7.92
N ILE A 79 34.92 -28.10 8.85
CA ILE A 79 34.67 -28.32 10.29
C ILE A 79 33.60 -27.36 10.82
N THR A 80 33.62 -26.09 10.37
CA THR A 80 32.58 -25.10 10.71
C THR A 80 31.21 -25.49 10.14
N LYS A 81 31.15 -25.97 8.90
CA LYS A 81 29.90 -26.45 8.27
C LYS A 81 29.35 -27.71 8.95
N LEU A 82 30.21 -28.61 9.40
CA LEU A 82 29.84 -29.79 10.20
C LEU A 82 29.26 -29.37 11.56
N ALA A 83 29.91 -28.44 12.27
CA ALA A 83 29.40 -27.92 13.53
C ALA A 83 28.00 -27.32 13.37
N ARG A 84 27.77 -26.49 12.34
CA ARG A 84 26.45 -25.94 12.03
C ARG A 84 25.40 -27.00 11.69
N TYR A 85 25.80 -28.07 11.00
CA TYR A 85 24.90 -29.18 10.72
C TYR A 85 24.40 -29.82 12.02
N PHE A 86 25.28 -30.09 12.98
CA PHE A 86 24.87 -30.61 14.28
C PHE A 86 24.09 -29.59 15.13
N GLU A 87 24.48 -28.30 15.12
CA GLU A 87 23.71 -27.23 15.79
C GLU A 87 22.26 -27.15 15.30
N ASN A 88 22.03 -27.29 13.98
CA ASN A 88 20.69 -27.30 13.39
C ASN A 88 19.85 -28.52 13.81
N ASN A 89 20.48 -29.59 14.29
CA ASN A 89 19.83 -30.82 14.72
C ASN A 89 19.77 -30.96 16.26
N VAL A 90 20.09 -29.91 17.02
CA VAL A 90 20.02 -29.91 18.51
C VAL A 90 18.61 -30.21 19.03
N HIS A 91 17.57 -29.91 18.26
CA HIS A 91 16.18 -30.17 18.59
C HIS A 91 15.65 -31.51 18.03
N ALA A 92 16.53 -32.48 17.73
CA ALA A 92 16.12 -33.78 17.25
C ALA A 92 15.21 -34.51 18.24
N SER A 93 14.18 -35.19 17.71
CA SER A 93 13.12 -35.83 18.50
C SER A 93 13.52 -37.21 19.04
N HIS A 94 14.46 -37.89 18.39
CA HIS A 94 14.91 -39.23 18.76
C HIS A 94 16.13 -39.17 19.67
N ILE A 95 16.15 -40.01 20.70
CA ILE A 95 17.25 -40.03 21.69
C ILE A 95 18.61 -40.37 21.06
N GLU A 96 18.62 -41.19 20.02
CA GLU A 96 19.82 -41.55 19.26
C GLU A 96 20.40 -40.33 18.54
N ASP A 97 19.55 -39.55 17.86
CA ASP A 97 19.93 -38.33 17.17
C ASP A 97 20.43 -37.24 18.12
N VAL A 98 19.81 -37.14 19.31
CA VAL A 98 20.27 -36.26 20.39
C VAL A 98 21.66 -36.67 20.87
N HIS A 99 21.87 -37.97 21.10
CA HIS A 99 23.17 -38.50 21.51
C HIS A 99 24.23 -38.26 20.42
N ALA A 100 23.91 -38.52 19.16
CA ALA A 100 24.80 -38.30 18.02
C ALA A 100 25.18 -36.82 17.89
N THR A 101 24.21 -35.91 17.98
CA THR A 101 24.42 -34.46 17.90
C THR A 101 25.30 -33.97 19.04
N LEU A 102 24.98 -34.30 20.29
CA LEU A 102 25.76 -33.87 21.46
C LEU A 102 27.19 -34.41 21.43
N THR A 103 27.35 -35.67 21.01
CA THR A 103 28.66 -36.31 20.89
C THR A 103 29.52 -35.61 19.85
N ALA A 104 28.97 -35.34 18.66
CA ALA A 104 29.69 -34.63 17.62
C ALA A 104 30.04 -33.19 18.04
N LEU A 105 29.09 -32.44 18.61
CA LEU A 105 29.34 -31.07 19.08
C LEU A 105 30.42 -31.05 20.19
N SER A 106 30.40 -32.01 21.10
CA SER A 106 31.43 -32.14 22.14
C SER A 106 32.80 -32.44 21.53
N THR A 107 32.91 -33.41 20.62
CA THR A 107 34.18 -33.73 19.95
C THR A 107 34.72 -32.55 19.14
N LEU A 108 33.86 -31.85 18.40
CA LEU A 108 34.25 -30.67 17.64
C LEU A 108 34.62 -29.49 18.55
N SER A 109 34.04 -29.37 19.74
CA SER A 109 34.32 -28.27 20.67
C SER A 109 35.55 -28.53 21.57
N ASN A 110 35.87 -29.80 21.82
CA ASN A 110 36.91 -30.22 22.76
C ASN A 110 38.02 -30.99 22.03
N ASN A 111 38.67 -30.33 21.07
CA ASN A 111 39.83 -30.88 20.36
C ASN A 111 41.03 -29.92 20.37
N ALA A 112 42.23 -30.45 20.15
CA ALA A 112 43.49 -29.69 20.18
C ALA A 112 43.83 -29.01 18.84
N PHE A 113 42.98 -29.14 17.81
CA PHE A 113 43.27 -28.72 16.46
C PHE A 113 42.49 -27.45 16.09
N PHE A 114 41.27 -27.60 15.60
CA PHE A 114 40.41 -26.50 15.15
C PHE A 114 39.08 -26.58 15.91
N VAL A 115 38.77 -25.52 16.65
CA VAL A 115 37.53 -25.41 17.44
C VAL A 115 36.60 -24.40 16.76
N PRO A 116 35.44 -24.81 16.25
CA PRO A 116 34.45 -23.90 15.69
C PRO A 116 33.82 -23.05 16.79
N LEU A 117 33.78 -21.74 16.57
CA LEU A 117 33.19 -20.76 17.49
C LEU A 117 31.88 -20.21 16.93
N ALA A 118 30.90 -20.04 17.80
CA ALA A 118 29.63 -19.37 17.55
C ALA A 118 29.66 -17.97 18.19
N ILE A 119 29.30 -16.96 17.40
CA ILE A 119 29.26 -15.56 17.84
C ILE A 119 27.81 -15.09 17.80
N THR A 120 27.30 -14.70 18.97
CA THR A 120 25.93 -14.21 19.13
C THR A 120 25.94 -12.75 19.58
N PRO A 121 25.28 -11.83 18.86
CA PRO A 121 25.16 -10.45 19.31
C PRO A 121 24.31 -10.33 20.58
N VAL A 122 24.78 -9.59 21.58
CA VAL A 122 24.03 -9.35 22.84
C VAL A 122 23.61 -7.88 22.94
N ALA A 123 24.56 -6.95 22.90
CA ALA A 123 24.29 -5.52 22.86
C ALA A 123 25.11 -4.88 21.74
N ILE A 124 24.47 -4.56 20.63
CA ILE A 124 25.15 -4.09 19.41
C ILE A 124 24.96 -2.59 19.16
N ARG A 125 24.32 -1.87 20.09
CA ARG A 125 24.09 -0.43 19.99
C ARG A 125 24.81 0.26 21.15
N ALA A 126 25.71 1.19 20.84
CA ALA A 126 26.41 1.97 21.84
C ALA A 126 25.92 3.42 21.86
N SER A 127 25.97 4.03 23.03
CA SER A 127 25.60 5.42 23.25
C SER A 127 26.39 6.05 24.38
N GLN A 128 26.36 7.38 24.53
CA GLN A 128 26.97 8.03 25.69
C GLN A 128 26.43 7.51 27.04
N GLN A 129 25.18 7.03 27.09
CA GLN A 129 24.57 6.45 28.29
C GLN A 129 24.84 4.94 28.44
N SER A 130 25.17 4.26 27.34
CA SER A 130 25.39 2.81 27.25
C SER A 130 26.54 2.53 26.26
N PRO A 131 27.79 2.83 26.64
CA PRO A 131 28.89 2.92 25.66
C PRO A 131 29.42 1.56 25.21
N ARG A 132 29.03 0.49 25.91
CA ARG A 132 29.54 -0.86 25.66
C ARG A 132 28.74 -1.59 24.59
N VAL A 133 29.49 -2.18 23.66
CA VAL A 133 28.99 -3.26 22.80
C VAL A 133 29.39 -4.58 23.43
N SER A 134 28.48 -5.55 23.44
CA SER A 134 28.75 -6.91 23.91
C SER A 134 28.34 -7.96 22.90
N VAL A 135 29.20 -8.98 22.79
CA VAL A 135 28.98 -10.18 21.98
C VAL A 135 29.25 -11.40 22.86
N ARG A 136 28.46 -12.44 22.67
CA ARG A 136 28.68 -13.73 23.31
C ARG A 136 29.44 -14.61 22.34
N VAL A 137 30.55 -15.19 22.79
CA VAL A 137 31.37 -16.10 22.00
C VAL A 137 31.49 -17.43 22.73
N THR A 138 30.93 -18.46 22.11
CA THR A 138 30.90 -19.82 22.63
C THR A 138 31.54 -20.77 21.63
N LYS A 139 31.91 -21.96 22.09
CA LYS A 139 32.19 -23.11 21.22
C LYS A 139 30.87 -23.67 20.68
N ALA A 140 30.94 -24.60 19.73
CA ALA A 140 29.75 -25.22 19.12
C ALA A 140 28.86 -25.98 20.11
N ASN A 141 29.40 -26.44 21.24
CA ASN A 141 28.64 -27.06 22.33
C ASN A 141 28.06 -26.06 23.35
N GLY A 142 28.28 -24.75 23.18
CA GLY A 142 27.80 -23.71 24.08
C GLY A 142 28.77 -23.31 25.21
N ASP A 143 29.90 -23.99 25.37
CA ASP A 143 30.90 -23.63 26.38
C ASP A 143 31.60 -22.30 26.05
N ALA A 144 32.12 -21.62 27.08
CA ALA A 144 32.94 -20.43 26.88
C ALA A 144 34.18 -20.75 26.02
N ALA A 145 34.53 -19.84 25.11
CA ALA A 145 35.66 -20.05 24.20
C ALA A 145 36.98 -20.27 24.96
N GLY A 146 37.21 -19.50 26.05
CA GLY A 146 38.41 -19.64 26.89
C GLY A 146 39.71 -19.16 26.24
N VAL A 147 39.60 -18.41 25.14
CA VAL A 147 40.70 -17.99 24.25
C VAL A 147 40.71 -16.45 24.14
N PRO A 148 41.88 -15.78 24.04
CA PRO A 148 41.92 -14.35 23.75
C PRO A 148 41.31 -14.04 22.37
N LEU A 149 40.30 -13.16 22.37
CA LEU A 149 39.61 -12.71 21.17
C LEU A 149 40.14 -11.35 20.72
N THR A 150 40.38 -11.21 19.42
CA THR A 150 40.76 -9.94 18.79
C THR A 150 39.62 -9.50 17.87
N VAL A 151 39.15 -8.28 18.00
CA VAL A 151 38.15 -7.72 17.09
C VAL A 151 38.83 -6.72 16.19
N LYS A 152 38.63 -6.90 14.90
CA LYS A 152 38.96 -5.91 13.89
C LYS A 152 37.70 -5.09 13.62
N LEU A 153 37.67 -3.86 14.09
CA LEU A 153 36.62 -2.91 13.73
C LEU A 153 36.89 -2.39 12.33
N VAL A 154 35.94 -2.57 11.42
CA VAL A 154 35.97 -2.00 10.07
C VAL A 154 34.87 -0.96 9.97
N ARG A 155 35.24 0.32 9.95
CA ARG A 155 34.33 1.39 9.51
C ARG A 155 34.30 1.37 7.99
N SER A 156 33.11 1.37 7.39
CA SER A 156 32.98 1.64 5.96
C SER A 156 33.63 3.01 5.69
N ALA A 157 34.72 3.03 4.91
CA ALA A 157 35.56 4.19 4.57
C ALA A 157 36.63 4.67 5.59
N SER A 158 37.10 3.87 6.57
CA SER A 158 38.29 4.25 7.40
C SER A 158 39.21 3.07 7.70
N LYS A 159 40.48 3.32 8.07
CA LYS A 159 41.45 2.28 8.41
C LYS A 159 40.90 1.38 9.54
N PRO A 160 41.04 0.05 9.45
CA PRO A 160 40.55 -0.85 10.48
C PRO A 160 41.30 -0.65 11.80
N VAL A 161 40.58 -0.64 12.91
CA VAL A 161 41.14 -0.54 14.27
C VAL A 161 41.07 -1.92 14.92
N ASN A 162 42.22 -2.42 15.38
CA ASN A 162 42.27 -3.67 16.12
C ASN A 162 42.04 -3.40 17.61
N VAL A 163 41.11 -4.11 18.21
CA VAL A 163 40.72 -3.99 19.61
C VAL A 163 40.77 -5.37 20.24
N ALA A 164 41.50 -5.51 21.34
CA ALA A 164 41.44 -6.73 22.14
C ALA A 164 40.11 -6.75 22.92
N LEU A 165 39.37 -7.85 22.84
CA LEU A 165 38.19 -8.04 23.69
C LEU A 165 38.61 -8.60 25.04
N THR A 166 37.95 -8.14 26.09
CA THR A 166 38.08 -8.71 27.43
C THR A 166 36.81 -9.48 27.77
N ALA A 167 36.98 -10.68 28.32
CA ALA A 167 35.86 -11.46 28.84
C ALA A 167 35.31 -10.77 30.09
N ASP A 168 34.00 -10.79 30.25
CA ASP A 168 33.33 -10.26 31.43
C ASP A 168 33.67 -11.14 32.65
N ALA A 169 33.88 -10.50 33.81
CA ALA A 169 34.21 -11.21 35.05
C ALA A 169 33.05 -12.10 35.56
N SER A 170 31.81 -11.81 35.15
CA SER A 170 30.61 -12.55 35.56
C SER A 170 30.23 -13.69 34.61
N ASP A 171 30.52 -13.55 33.32
CA ASP A 171 30.20 -14.54 32.27
C ASP A 171 31.39 -14.65 31.30
N ALA A 172 32.15 -15.74 31.38
CA ALA A 172 33.32 -15.99 30.55
C ALA A 172 33.00 -16.15 29.05
N SER A 173 31.72 -16.30 28.68
CA SER A 173 31.25 -16.30 27.30
C SER A 173 30.95 -14.89 26.77
N LEU A 174 30.78 -13.92 27.66
CA LEU A 174 30.44 -12.54 27.29
C LEU A 174 31.70 -11.72 27.13
N TYR A 175 31.83 -11.07 25.98
CA TYR A 175 32.94 -10.16 25.70
C TYR A 175 32.39 -8.78 25.42
N SER A 176 32.99 -7.77 26.04
CA SER A 176 32.55 -6.38 25.88
C SER A 176 33.71 -5.43 25.63
N PHE A 177 33.42 -4.32 24.96
CA PHE A 177 34.35 -3.23 24.76
C PHE A 177 33.60 -1.91 24.67
N ASP A 178 34.29 -0.81 24.97
CA ASP A 178 33.73 0.53 24.86
C ASP A 178 33.84 1.01 23.41
N LEU A 179 32.70 1.02 22.70
CA LEU A 179 32.66 1.50 21.33
C LEU A 179 32.75 3.03 21.29
N VAL A 180 32.26 3.74 22.30
CA VAL A 180 32.24 5.21 22.32
C VAL A 180 33.66 5.77 22.47
N GLU A 181 34.49 5.18 23.33
CA GLU A 181 35.90 5.51 23.46
C GLU A 181 36.64 5.28 22.15
N LEU A 182 36.42 4.14 21.50
CA LEU A 182 37.07 3.79 20.24
C LEU A 182 36.65 4.70 19.07
N VAL A 183 35.37 5.05 19.03
CA VAL A 183 34.76 5.89 17.99
C VAL A 183 34.99 7.38 18.25
N SER A 184 35.43 7.76 19.45
CA SER A 184 35.79 9.14 19.76
C SER A 184 36.89 9.67 18.81
N ALA A 185 37.75 8.82 18.24
CA ALA A 185 38.75 9.23 17.24
C ALA A 185 38.23 9.28 15.79
N SER A 186 37.06 8.68 15.49
CA SER A 186 36.59 8.45 14.11
C SER A 186 35.21 9.05 13.78
N GLY A 187 34.45 9.56 14.76
CA GLY A 187 33.15 10.24 14.56
C GLY A 187 31.94 9.28 14.57
N SER A 188 30.73 9.78 14.79
CA SER A 188 29.52 8.94 14.92
C SER A 188 29.18 8.21 13.61
N GLY A 189 28.50 7.05 13.68
CA GLY A 189 28.13 6.28 12.48
C GLY A 189 27.87 4.79 12.71
N VAL A 190 27.75 4.06 11.59
CA VAL A 190 27.55 2.60 11.54
C VAL A 190 28.88 1.89 11.30
N TYR A 191 29.20 0.90 12.14
CA TYR A 191 30.45 0.15 12.15
C TYR A 191 30.18 -1.33 11.88
N ALA A 192 31.05 -2.00 11.12
CA ALA A 192 31.05 -3.45 11.00
C ALA A 192 32.16 -4.02 11.90
N LEU A 193 31.79 -4.88 12.84
CA LEU A 193 32.74 -5.60 13.69
C LEU A 193 33.12 -6.90 13.01
N GLU A 194 34.39 -7.10 12.66
CA GLU A 194 34.93 -8.40 12.24
C GLU A 194 35.61 -9.05 13.45
N ILE A 195 34.96 -10.03 14.06
CA ILE A 195 35.48 -10.71 15.26
C ILE A 195 36.37 -11.89 14.84
N SER A 196 37.57 -12.00 15.40
CA SER A 196 38.48 -13.14 15.23
C SER A 196 38.99 -13.66 16.58
N ALA A 197 39.33 -14.95 16.65
CA ALA A 197 39.91 -15.61 17.81
C ALA A 197 41.25 -16.22 17.40
N SER A 198 42.20 -16.16 18.32
CA SER A 198 43.51 -16.77 18.17
C SER A 198 43.71 -17.79 19.30
N PRO A 199 43.92 -19.09 19.03
CA PRO A 199 44.59 -19.60 17.82
C PRO A 199 43.68 -19.77 16.60
N ALA A 200 44.30 -19.67 15.42
CA ALA A 200 43.72 -19.48 14.09
C ALA A 200 42.64 -20.50 13.71
N GLY A 201 41.37 -20.13 13.91
CA GLY A 201 40.27 -20.89 13.35
C GLY A 201 38.95 -20.14 13.14
N THR A 202 38.94 -18.81 13.33
CA THR A 202 37.66 -18.12 13.46
C THR A 202 36.92 -17.81 12.19
N GLY A 203 35.62 -18.13 12.23
CA GLY A 203 34.63 -17.56 11.35
C GLY A 203 34.57 -16.04 11.49
N LYS A 204 34.52 -15.36 10.35
CA LYS A 204 34.24 -13.92 10.28
C LYS A 204 32.74 -13.73 10.44
N GLN A 205 32.33 -12.91 11.40
CA GLN A 205 30.94 -12.50 11.50
C GLN A 205 30.90 -10.99 11.68
N SER A 206 30.21 -10.31 10.77
CA SER A 206 29.99 -8.87 10.82
C SER A 206 28.81 -8.57 11.74
N VAL A 207 29.06 -7.83 12.81
CA VAL A 207 28.00 -7.26 13.63
C VAL A 207 27.94 -5.77 13.36
N LEU A 208 26.77 -5.24 13.01
CA LEU A 208 26.57 -3.81 12.84
C LEU A 208 26.49 -3.16 14.22
N CYS A 209 27.36 -2.20 14.50
CA CYS A 209 27.29 -1.40 15.72
C CYS A 209 27.16 0.09 15.42
N GLN A 210 26.41 0.78 16.28
CA GLN A 210 26.05 2.19 16.09
C GLN A 210 26.62 3.03 17.22
N ALA A 211 27.22 4.18 16.87
CA ALA A 211 27.65 5.21 17.81
C ALA A 211 26.82 6.49 17.59
N ARG A 212 26.26 7.03 18.67
CA ARG A 212 25.29 8.15 18.64
C ARG A 212 25.98 9.53 18.52
N PRO A 213 25.55 10.41 17.60
CA PRO A 213 25.87 11.83 17.64
C PRO A 213 24.94 12.58 18.61
N LYS A 214 25.45 13.67 19.20
CA LYS A 214 24.65 14.75 19.81
C LYS A 214 24.39 15.77 18.71
N PHE A 215 23.14 16.14 18.51
CA PHE A 215 22.69 16.95 17.39
C PHE A 215 22.60 18.42 17.78
N SER A 216 23.11 19.30 16.93
CA SER A 216 22.85 20.74 17.03
C SER A 216 22.34 21.27 15.70
N VAL A 217 21.28 22.09 15.75
CA VAL A 217 20.79 22.86 14.60
C VAL A 217 21.26 24.28 14.79
N SER A 218 22.15 24.75 13.90
CA SER A 218 22.48 26.16 13.82
C SER A 218 21.55 26.86 12.83
N PRO A 219 20.92 28.00 13.22
CA PRO A 219 20.15 28.80 12.29
C PRO A 219 21.03 29.50 11.25
N PHE A 220 20.48 29.79 10.07
CA PHE A 220 21.13 30.62 9.05
C PHE A 220 20.12 31.60 8.44
N PRO A 221 20.50 32.87 8.22
CA PRO A 221 19.59 33.89 7.71
C PRO A 221 19.25 33.65 6.22
N ALA A 222 17.95 33.72 5.89
CA ALA A 222 17.45 33.69 4.53
C ALA A 222 17.62 35.06 3.84
N ALA A 223 18.13 35.05 2.61
CA ALA A 223 18.12 36.22 1.73
C ALA A 223 16.71 36.43 1.16
N SER A 224 16.14 37.60 1.47
CA SER A 224 14.85 38.19 1.09
C SER A 224 13.63 37.94 2.02
N SER A 225 13.02 39.08 2.40
CA SER A 225 11.86 39.36 3.28
C SER A 225 11.63 38.44 4.49
N LYS A 226 12.27 38.80 5.62
CA LYS A 226 12.09 38.26 7.00
C LYS A 226 12.62 36.84 7.25
N ALA A 227 13.95 36.73 7.35
CA ALA A 227 14.59 35.56 7.95
C ALA A 227 14.24 35.45 9.44
N VAL A 228 14.00 34.23 9.92
CA VAL A 228 13.80 33.92 11.35
C VAL A 228 14.77 32.82 11.75
N ASP A 229 15.67 33.15 12.67
CA ASP A 229 16.61 32.20 13.22
C ASP A 229 15.96 31.42 14.36
N LEU A 230 15.82 30.10 14.17
CA LEU A 230 15.26 29.18 15.16
C LEU A 230 16.34 28.26 15.71
N LYS A 231 16.30 28.02 17.02
CA LYS A 231 17.17 27.04 17.68
C LYS A 231 16.35 25.83 18.07
N PHE A 232 16.75 24.64 17.61
CA PHE A 232 16.14 23.39 18.04
C PHE A 232 16.20 23.25 19.58
N PRO A 233 15.12 22.81 20.25
CA PRO A 233 13.83 22.36 19.73
C PRO A 233 12.74 23.43 19.67
N ALA A 234 13.07 24.72 19.81
CA ALA A 234 12.08 25.79 19.85
C ALA A 234 11.38 26.00 18.49
N ALA A 235 10.08 26.29 18.52
CA ALA A 235 9.30 26.67 17.34
C ALA A 235 9.21 28.20 17.23
N ALA A 236 8.88 28.72 16.05
CA ALA A 236 8.57 30.13 15.87
C ALA A 236 7.35 30.54 16.71
N SER A 237 7.46 31.69 17.37
CA SER A 237 6.42 32.21 18.27
C SER A 237 5.24 32.84 17.54
N SER A 238 5.46 33.37 16.34
CA SER A 238 4.43 34.00 15.49
C SER A 238 4.05 33.10 14.32
N LYS A 239 2.77 33.14 13.93
CA LYS A 239 2.31 32.54 12.67
C LYS A 239 2.86 33.33 11.47
N PHE A 240 3.23 32.61 10.41
CA PHE A 240 3.66 33.22 9.15
C PHE A 240 2.52 33.21 8.14
N SER A 241 2.32 34.29 7.40
CA SER A 241 1.39 34.32 6.28
C SER A 241 2.18 34.10 4.98
N VAL A 242 1.78 33.10 4.19
CA VAL A 242 2.48 32.71 2.96
C VAL A 242 1.48 32.60 1.82
N ASP A 243 1.78 33.26 0.70
CA ASP A 243 0.97 33.18 -0.50
C ASP A 243 1.43 32.02 -1.41
N PHE A 244 0.55 31.53 -2.30
CA PHE A 244 0.83 30.35 -3.13
C PHE A 244 2.02 30.51 -4.09
N LEU A 245 2.38 31.74 -4.47
CA LEU A 245 3.55 32.03 -5.32
C LEU A 245 4.86 32.11 -4.53
N GLN A 246 4.80 32.16 -3.21
CA GLN A 246 5.97 32.28 -2.36
C GLN A 246 6.58 30.90 -2.10
N LYS A 247 7.89 30.89 -1.82
CA LYS A 247 8.62 29.69 -1.43
C LYS A 247 9.08 29.83 0.00
N ILE A 248 8.94 28.76 0.78
CA ILE A 248 9.52 28.67 2.12
C ILE A 248 10.83 27.92 1.99
N ILE A 249 11.94 28.57 2.32
CA ILE A 249 13.26 27.97 2.26
C ILE A 249 13.75 27.74 3.68
N VAL A 250 14.04 26.50 4.00
CA VAL A 250 14.59 26.09 5.29
C VAL A 250 16.03 25.63 5.08
N ARG A 251 16.97 26.23 5.79
CA ARG A 251 18.38 25.87 5.75
C ARG A 251 18.88 25.53 7.14
N PHE A 252 19.62 24.44 7.25
CA PHE A 252 20.25 24.03 8.49
C PHE A 252 21.45 23.12 8.23
N SER A 253 22.37 23.06 9.18
CA SER A 253 23.45 22.07 9.20
C SER A 253 23.27 21.13 10.37
N LEU A 254 23.72 19.90 10.19
CA LEU A 254 23.71 18.88 11.22
C LEU A 254 25.14 18.64 11.66
N THR A 255 25.38 18.73 12.96
CA THR A 255 26.67 18.40 13.55
C THR A 255 26.55 17.31 14.59
N ASP A 256 27.64 16.58 14.79
CA ASP A 256 27.77 15.62 15.89
C ASP A 256 28.21 16.29 17.20
N ALA A 257 28.43 15.47 18.24
CA ALA A 257 28.80 15.96 19.57
C ALA A 257 30.17 16.68 19.63
N LYS A 258 30.96 16.61 18.55
CA LYS A 258 32.29 17.18 18.40
C LYS A 258 32.31 18.28 17.34
N ASP A 259 31.15 18.83 17.02
CA ASP A 259 30.94 19.86 15.99
C ASP A 259 31.41 19.43 14.59
N GLN A 260 31.49 18.12 14.33
CA GLN A 260 31.78 17.61 12.98
C GLN A 260 30.51 17.51 12.15
N PRO A 261 30.55 17.81 10.84
CA PRO A 261 29.41 17.64 9.95
C PRO A 261 28.86 16.21 9.97
N PHE A 262 27.53 16.10 10.12
CA PHE A 262 26.81 14.83 10.11
C PHE A 262 25.84 14.80 8.92
N ILE A 263 25.96 13.80 8.07
CA ILE A 263 25.07 13.62 6.91
C ILE A 263 24.08 12.52 7.27
N ALA A 264 22.81 12.90 7.47
CA ALA A 264 21.72 11.97 7.74
C ALA A 264 21.19 11.33 6.45
N HIS A 265 20.81 10.05 6.53
CA HIS A 265 20.22 9.27 5.44
C HIS A 265 18.84 9.80 5.02
N GLN A 266 18.02 10.27 5.96
CA GLN A 266 16.68 10.80 5.70
C GLN A 266 16.52 12.20 6.29
N VAL A 267 16.15 13.14 5.43
CA VAL A 267 15.82 14.52 5.80
C VAL A 267 14.60 14.96 5.01
N PHE A 268 13.52 15.29 5.71
CA PHE A 268 12.26 15.73 5.10
C PHE A 268 11.69 16.95 5.83
N ALA A 269 10.97 17.80 5.12
CA ALA A 269 9.96 18.65 5.71
C ALA A 269 8.58 18.02 5.51
N ARG A 270 7.84 17.86 6.60
CA ARG A 270 6.43 17.50 6.59
C ARG A 270 5.61 18.78 6.66
N VAL A 271 4.75 18.99 5.67
CA VAL A 271 3.70 20.01 5.67
C VAL A 271 2.40 19.30 5.97
N SER A 272 1.74 19.65 7.07
CA SER A 272 0.54 18.96 7.55
C SER A 272 -0.55 19.94 7.97
N ASN A 273 -1.80 19.60 7.74
CA ASN A 273 -2.94 20.35 8.23
C ASN A 273 -3.83 19.45 9.10
N ALA A 274 -3.93 19.82 10.38
CA ALA A 274 -4.67 19.05 11.39
C ALA A 274 -6.19 19.04 11.17
N ARG A 275 -6.75 19.96 10.37
CA ARG A 275 -8.20 20.05 10.11
C ARG A 275 -8.66 19.08 9.02
N ASN A 276 -7.87 18.93 7.96
CA ASN A 276 -8.23 18.09 6.80
C ASN A 276 -7.44 16.77 6.73
N ASP A 277 -6.54 16.51 7.69
CA ASP A 277 -5.72 15.29 7.77
C ASP A 277 -4.85 15.06 6.52
N VAL A 278 -4.49 16.16 5.85
CA VAL A 278 -3.61 16.14 4.68
C VAL A 278 -2.17 16.36 5.12
N GLU A 279 -1.27 15.49 4.66
CA GLU A 279 0.17 15.63 4.86
C GLU A 279 0.93 15.45 3.56
N HIS A 280 2.01 16.22 3.41
CA HIS A 280 2.92 16.13 2.28
C HIS A 280 4.37 16.24 2.75
N PHE A 281 5.26 15.49 2.10
CA PHE A 281 6.68 15.44 2.46
C PHE A 281 7.54 15.98 1.32
N VAL A 282 8.47 16.87 1.65
CA VAL A 282 9.47 17.41 0.73
C VAL A 282 10.86 17.03 1.20
N ILE A 283 11.70 16.57 0.28
CA ILE A 283 13.05 16.08 0.57
C ILE A 283 13.98 17.26 0.84
N GLY A 284 14.87 17.12 1.84
CA GLY A 284 15.98 18.03 2.05
C GLY A 284 17.21 17.63 1.27
N GLU A 285 17.70 18.55 0.45
CA GLU A 285 18.90 18.35 -0.37
C GLU A 285 20.15 18.75 0.42
N HIS A 286 21.17 17.88 0.43
CA HIS A 286 22.45 18.17 1.06
C HIS A 286 23.42 18.80 0.07
N ASN A 287 23.99 19.96 0.43
CA ASN A 287 25.05 20.62 -0.32
C ASN A 287 26.42 20.19 0.23
N ALA A 288 27.21 19.48 -0.59
CA ALA A 288 28.51 18.95 -0.18
C ALA A 288 29.60 20.02 0.03
N GLN A 289 29.45 21.21 -0.55
CA GLN A 289 30.42 22.30 -0.42
C GLN A 289 30.20 23.11 0.86
N THR A 290 28.95 23.30 1.27
CA THR A 290 28.60 24.08 2.46
C THR A 290 28.26 23.21 3.68
N ASN A 291 28.12 21.89 3.52
CA ASN A 291 27.61 20.95 4.53
C ASN A 291 26.26 21.39 5.13
N GLN A 292 25.39 21.95 4.28
CA GLN A 292 24.08 22.43 4.67
C GLN A 292 22.99 21.66 3.93
N TYR A 293 21.91 21.38 4.65
CA TYR A 293 20.66 20.96 4.07
C TYR A 293 19.84 22.17 3.66
N GLN A 294 19.27 22.11 2.46
CA GLN A 294 18.29 23.07 1.98
C GLN A 294 17.00 22.33 1.63
N ILE A 295 15.89 22.79 2.20
CA ILE A 295 14.55 22.37 1.82
C ILE A 295 13.86 23.59 1.19
N VAL A 296 13.40 23.44 -0.05
CA VAL A 296 12.63 24.47 -0.75
C VAL A 296 11.21 23.98 -0.88
N LEU A 297 10.31 24.55 -0.08
CA LEU A 297 8.88 24.32 -0.17
C LEU A 297 8.30 25.31 -1.16
N ASP A 298 8.10 24.86 -2.39
CA ASP A 298 7.37 25.61 -3.41
C ASP A 298 5.87 25.36 -3.23
N ILE A 299 5.16 26.33 -2.67
CA ILE A 299 3.74 26.19 -2.30
C ILE A 299 2.88 25.90 -3.53
N SER A 300 3.22 26.47 -4.69
CA SER A 300 2.52 26.21 -5.95
C SER A 300 2.69 24.78 -6.43
N ALA A 301 3.89 24.20 -6.24
CA ALA A 301 4.19 22.84 -6.68
C ALA A 301 3.55 21.76 -5.80
N ILE A 302 3.43 22.02 -4.49
CA ILE A 302 2.79 21.09 -3.54
C ILE A 302 1.28 21.32 -3.40
N ALA A 303 0.71 22.32 -4.09
CA ALA A 303 -0.67 22.71 -3.90
C ALA A 303 -1.68 21.60 -4.20
N GLU A 304 -1.42 20.78 -5.22
CA GLU A 304 -2.27 19.63 -5.55
C GLU A 304 -2.30 18.60 -4.41
N ALA A 305 -1.13 18.32 -3.81
CA ALA A 305 -1.03 17.41 -2.68
C ALA A 305 -1.69 17.94 -1.41
N LEU A 306 -1.84 19.27 -1.30
CA LEU A 306 -2.54 19.95 -0.20
C LEU A 306 -4.03 20.22 -0.50
N ASP A 307 -4.58 19.66 -1.59
CA ASP A 307 -5.93 19.95 -2.11
C ASP A 307 -6.22 21.45 -2.32
N ALA A 308 -5.17 22.28 -2.44
CA ALA A 308 -5.21 23.74 -2.51
C ALA A 308 -6.09 24.39 -1.41
N ALA A 309 -6.18 23.76 -0.24
CA ALA A 309 -6.95 24.27 0.89
C ALA A 309 -6.22 25.46 1.54
N SER A 310 -6.89 26.60 1.64
CA SER A 310 -6.32 27.79 2.29
C SER A 310 -6.55 27.69 3.80
N ASP A 311 -5.48 27.45 4.56
CA ASP A 311 -5.57 27.13 5.98
C ASP A 311 -4.21 27.31 6.69
N ASP A 312 -4.19 27.09 8.00
CA ASP A 312 -3.01 27.01 8.86
C ASP A 312 -2.36 25.61 8.74
N TYR A 313 -1.16 25.57 8.17
CA TYR A 313 -0.34 24.38 8.05
C TYR A 313 0.76 24.36 9.10
N GLU A 314 0.99 23.20 9.70
CA GLU A 314 2.15 22.91 10.51
C GLU A 314 3.28 22.37 9.63
N ILE A 315 4.44 23.02 9.71
CA ILE A 315 5.66 22.54 9.06
C ILE A 315 6.60 21.99 10.12
N SER A 316 7.04 20.75 9.92
CA SER A 316 7.99 20.07 10.80
C SER A 316 9.15 19.48 10.00
N ILE A 317 10.37 19.62 10.52
CA ILE A 317 11.56 18.99 9.96
C ILE A 317 11.71 17.62 10.60
N ILE A 318 11.81 16.60 9.76
CA ILE A 318 12.02 15.22 10.17
C ILE A 318 13.42 14.79 9.72
N VAL A 319 14.22 14.32 10.67
CA VAL A 319 15.56 13.76 10.40
C VAL A 319 15.63 12.35 10.96
N GLY A 320 15.95 11.41 10.08
CA GLY A 320 16.08 9.98 10.39
C GLY A 320 17.40 9.43 9.88
N ASP A 321 18.10 8.69 10.72
CA ASP A 321 19.34 8.01 10.35
C ASP A 321 19.59 6.86 11.33
N ALA A 322 20.25 5.80 10.88
CA ALA A 322 20.62 4.67 11.74
C ALA A 322 21.64 5.07 12.83
N GLY A 323 22.40 6.15 12.62
CA GLY A 323 23.28 6.74 13.60
C GLY A 323 22.57 7.58 14.67
N LEU A 324 21.32 8.01 14.45
CA LEU A 324 20.61 8.86 15.42
C LEU A 324 20.05 8.05 16.61
N ALA A 325 20.04 8.68 17.79
CA ALA A 325 19.47 8.11 19.02
C ALA A 325 17.95 7.92 18.91
N SER A 326 17.29 8.93 18.35
CA SER A 326 15.85 9.05 18.15
C SER A 326 15.64 9.85 16.88
N ALA A 327 14.64 9.48 16.09
CA ALA A 327 14.21 10.31 14.99
C ALA A 327 13.84 11.70 15.50
N ILE A 328 14.27 12.73 14.78
CA ILE A 328 13.96 14.12 15.13
C ILE A 328 12.69 14.47 14.38
N ASN A 329 11.69 14.97 15.10
CA ASN A 329 10.50 15.59 14.52
C ASN A 329 10.35 16.97 15.17
N TRP A 330 10.84 17.99 14.48
CA TRP A 330 10.91 19.35 14.98
C TRP A 330 9.88 20.23 14.28
N LYS A 331 8.86 20.64 15.03
CA LYS A 331 7.91 21.66 14.57
C LYS A 331 8.59 23.02 14.49
N ILE A 332 8.74 23.57 13.28
CA ILE A 332 9.37 24.88 13.09
C ILE A 332 8.37 26.03 13.24
N GLY A 333 7.09 25.80 12.96
CA GLY A 333 6.06 26.82 13.12
C GLY A 333 4.76 26.50 12.40
N THR A 334 3.84 27.45 12.46
CA THR A 334 2.55 27.40 11.76
C THR A 334 2.50 28.48 10.68
N PHE A 335 2.08 28.08 9.49
CA PHE A 335 2.06 28.88 8.28
C PHE A 335 0.63 28.95 7.75
N ALA A 336 0.04 30.14 7.75
CA ALA A 336 -1.24 30.42 7.11
C ALA A 336 -1.00 30.53 5.60
N ILE A 337 -1.35 29.47 4.87
CA ILE A 337 -1.15 29.38 3.42
C ILE A 337 -2.45 29.76 2.71
N SER A 338 -2.39 30.73 1.79
CA SER A 338 -3.53 31.18 1.00
C SER A 338 -3.42 30.77 -0.47
N PHE A 339 -4.52 30.22 -1.02
CA PHE A 339 -4.65 29.88 -2.44
C PHE A 339 -5.81 30.69 -3.05
N PRO A 340 -5.58 31.45 -4.14
CA PRO A 340 -6.64 32.15 -4.85
C PRO A 340 -7.67 31.20 -5.45
N ASP A 341 -8.93 31.64 -5.52
CA ASP A 341 -10.01 30.82 -6.06
C ASP A 341 -9.85 30.50 -7.55
N SER A 342 -9.21 31.40 -8.31
CA SER A 342 -8.83 31.15 -9.71
C SER A 342 -7.89 29.95 -9.84
N PHE A 343 -6.90 29.84 -8.94
CA PHE A 343 -5.94 28.75 -8.92
C PHE A 343 -6.60 27.42 -8.51
N LYS A 344 -7.50 27.44 -7.52
CA LYS A 344 -8.32 26.27 -7.14
C LYS A 344 -9.17 25.76 -8.30
N ALA A 345 -9.80 26.68 -9.05
CA ALA A 345 -10.61 26.33 -10.21
C ALA A 345 -9.77 25.69 -11.33
N THR A 346 -8.55 26.18 -11.56
CA THR A 346 -7.61 25.58 -12.53
C THR A 346 -7.17 24.18 -12.11
N LEU A 347 -6.82 23.96 -10.83
CA LEU A 347 -6.46 22.63 -10.33
C LEU A 347 -7.63 21.64 -10.42
N LEU A 348 -8.84 22.09 -10.08
CA LEU A 348 -10.05 21.26 -10.18
C LEU A 348 -10.36 20.87 -11.64
N ALA A 349 -10.11 21.78 -12.60
CA ALA A 349 -10.27 21.52 -14.03
C ALA A 349 -9.15 20.62 -14.59
N ALA A 350 -7.94 20.68 -14.03
CA ALA A 350 -6.79 19.86 -14.40
C ALA A 350 -6.84 18.44 -13.80
N ARG A 351 -7.57 18.25 -12.70
CA ARG A 351 -7.88 16.93 -12.11
C ARG A 351 -8.66 16.12 -13.16
N LYS A 352 -7.95 15.29 -13.94
CA LYS A 352 -8.58 14.15 -14.60
C LYS A 352 -9.29 13.33 -13.50
N PRO A 353 -10.47 12.73 -13.76
CA PRO A 353 -11.07 11.81 -12.80
C PRO A 353 -10.16 10.58 -12.69
N VAL A 354 -9.12 10.70 -11.86
CA VAL A 354 -8.26 9.60 -11.48
C VAL A 354 -9.03 8.87 -10.40
N SER A 355 -9.50 7.67 -10.72
CA SER A 355 -9.86 6.69 -9.71
C SER A 355 -8.59 6.38 -8.91
N THR A 356 -8.32 7.15 -7.86
CA THR A 356 -7.22 6.89 -6.94
C THR A 356 -7.53 5.58 -6.22
N VAL A 357 -6.73 4.54 -6.51
CA VAL A 357 -6.64 3.32 -5.71
C VAL A 357 -6.07 3.73 -4.35
N GLY A 358 -6.94 4.15 -3.46
CA GLY A 358 -6.60 4.78 -2.19
C GLY A 358 -7.71 5.76 -1.83
N GLY A 359 -8.82 5.23 -1.33
CA GLY A 359 -10.06 5.95 -1.14
C GLY A 359 -9.89 7.21 -0.30
N SER A 360 -10.05 8.37 -0.94
CA SER A 360 -10.40 9.58 -0.21
C SER A 360 -11.80 9.35 0.37
N ARG A 361 -12.02 9.73 1.63
CA ARG A 361 -13.34 9.67 2.29
C ARG A 361 -14.44 10.35 1.46
N ALA A 362 -14.08 11.28 0.57
CA ALA A 362 -14.99 11.96 -0.34
C ALA A 362 -15.56 11.05 -1.45
N ASP A 363 -14.84 10.01 -1.87
CA ASP A 363 -15.29 9.09 -2.93
C ASP A 363 -16.46 8.21 -2.47
N PHE A 364 -16.53 7.94 -1.16
CA PHE A 364 -17.62 7.21 -0.51
C PHE A 364 -18.65 8.13 0.15
N ALA A 365 -18.59 9.44 -0.09
CA ALA A 365 -19.58 10.37 0.43
C ALA A 365 -20.92 10.21 -0.30
N THR A 366 -22.03 10.37 0.43
CA THR A 366 -23.37 10.36 -0.15
C THR A 366 -23.50 11.50 -1.17
N LYS A 367 -23.75 11.15 -2.43
CA LYS A 367 -24.02 12.14 -3.48
C LYS A 367 -25.34 12.85 -3.21
N LYS A 368 -25.45 14.10 -3.65
CA LYS A 368 -26.71 14.86 -3.57
C LYS A 368 -27.83 14.10 -4.28
N GLU A 369 -28.99 14.04 -3.63
CA GLU A 369 -30.19 13.42 -4.21
C GLU A 369 -30.62 14.14 -5.50
N ILE A 370 -30.99 13.36 -6.52
CA ILE A 370 -31.44 13.88 -7.82
C ILE A 370 -32.96 13.76 -7.87
N HIS A 371 -33.65 14.90 -7.97
CA HIS A 371 -35.10 14.94 -8.18
C HIS A 371 -35.43 15.08 -9.67
N HIS A 372 -36.23 14.15 -10.20
CA HIS A 372 -36.72 14.27 -11.57
C HIS A 372 -37.72 15.43 -11.68
N ILE A 373 -37.40 16.44 -12.50
CA ILE A 373 -38.28 17.57 -12.77
C ILE A 373 -39.19 17.20 -13.94
N PHE A 374 -40.46 16.92 -13.63
CA PHE A 374 -41.48 16.70 -14.66
C PHE A 374 -41.76 18.00 -15.42
N ARG A 375 -42.19 17.86 -16.68
CA ARG A 375 -42.68 19.00 -17.46
C ARG A 375 -43.90 19.60 -16.75
N VAL A 376 -43.89 20.92 -16.58
CA VAL A 376 -45.04 21.64 -16.04
C VAL A 376 -46.22 21.50 -17.02
N PRO A 377 -47.41 21.09 -16.56
CA PRO A 377 -48.59 21.03 -17.42
C PRO A 377 -48.89 22.39 -18.06
N GLU A 378 -49.25 22.38 -19.34
CA GLU A 378 -49.66 23.60 -20.04
C GLU A 378 -50.88 24.24 -19.36
N LYS A 379 -50.84 25.56 -19.21
CA LYS A 379 -51.92 26.31 -18.56
C LYS A 379 -53.17 26.29 -19.44
N ARG A 380 -54.27 25.74 -18.91
CA ARG A 380 -55.59 25.76 -19.58
C ARG A 380 -56.24 27.15 -19.48
N PRO A 381 -57.02 27.57 -20.48
CA PRO A 381 -57.76 28.83 -20.42
C PRO A 381 -58.80 28.83 -19.28
N PRO A 382 -59.17 30.01 -18.75
CA PRO A 382 -60.25 30.10 -17.76
C PRO A 382 -61.58 29.60 -18.32
N ILE A 383 -62.34 28.88 -17.49
CA ILE A 383 -63.63 28.26 -17.86
C ILE A 383 -64.60 29.31 -18.45
N ILE A 384 -64.64 30.51 -17.88
CA ILE A 384 -65.54 31.59 -18.32
C ILE A 384 -65.32 31.93 -19.80
N VAL A 385 -64.05 32.02 -20.23
CA VAL A 385 -63.72 32.29 -21.63
C VAL A 385 -64.26 31.17 -22.51
N SER A 386 -63.98 29.91 -22.16
CA SER A 386 -64.50 28.74 -22.89
C SER A 386 -66.04 28.70 -22.95
N THR A 387 -66.73 29.02 -21.85
CA THR A 387 -68.21 29.04 -21.80
C THR A 387 -68.80 30.12 -22.70
N VAL A 388 -68.21 31.32 -22.74
CA VAL A 388 -68.66 32.39 -23.64
C VAL A 388 -68.53 31.97 -25.10
N PHE A 389 -67.39 31.38 -25.48
CA PHE A 389 -67.20 30.90 -26.85
C PHE A 389 -68.14 29.74 -27.23
N ILE A 390 -68.50 28.85 -26.30
CA ILE A 390 -69.55 27.85 -26.53
C ILE A 390 -70.89 28.54 -26.85
N GLY A 391 -71.26 29.57 -26.09
CA GLY A 391 -72.45 30.37 -26.36
C GLY A 391 -72.43 31.03 -27.74
N LEU A 392 -71.28 31.61 -28.12
CA LEU A 392 -71.10 32.23 -29.45
C LEU A 392 -71.22 31.21 -30.59
N VAL A 393 -70.73 29.98 -30.40
CA VAL A 393 -70.86 28.90 -31.40
C VAL A 393 -72.31 28.41 -31.53
N LEU A 394 -73.07 28.39 -30.43
CA LEU A 394 -74.49 27.99 -30.45
C LEU A 394 -75.44 29.09 -30.94
N ALA A 395 -75.04 30.37 -30.85
CA ALA A 395 -75.88 31.50 -31.20
C ALA A 395 -76.39 31.49 -32.67
N PRO A 396 -75.56 31.19 -33.70
CA PRO A 396 -76.06 31.05 -35.07
C PRO A 396 -77.11 29.94 -35.24
N ALA A 397 -76.98 28.83 -34.51
CA ALA A 397 -77.96 27.74 -34.55
C ALA A 397 -79.30 28.15 -33.91
N ALA A 398 -79.25 28.85 -32.76
CA ALA A 398 -80.44 29.41 -32.14
C ALA A 398 -81.12 30.45 -33.05
N PHE A 399 -80.32 31.32 -33.68
CA PHE A 399 -80.80 32.29 -34.66
C PHE A 399 -81.49 31.61 -35.85
N LEU A 400 -80.91 30.53 -36.40
CA LEU A 400 -81.50 29.77 -37.50
C LEU A 400 -82.91 29.25 -37.15
N LEU A 401 -83.09 28.70 -35.95
CA LEU A 401 -84.38 28.19 -35.49
C LEU A 401 -85.42 29.31 -35.36
N VAL A 402 -85.03 30.48 -34.84
CA VAL A 402 -85.91 31.66 -34.78
C VAL A 402 -86.25 32.16 -36.18
N ALA A 403 -85.26 32.25 -37.06
CA ALA A 403 -85.43 32.70 -38.44
C ALA A 403 -86.39 31.79 -39.23
N TRP A 404 -86.31 30.47 -39.06
CA TRP A 404 -87.27 29.53 -39.64
C TRP A 404 -88.71 29.80 -39.20
N GLY A 405 -88.92 30.11 -37.92
CA GLY A 405 -90.22 30.51 -37.38
C GLY A 405 -90.74 31.81 -38.02
N LEU A 406 -89.87 32.81 -38.18
CA LEU A 406 -90.22 34.10 -38.79
C LEU A 406 -90.53 33.99 -40.29
N ILE A 407 -89.81 33.12 -41.02
CA ILE A 407 -90.00 32.89 -42.46
C ILE A 407 -91.24 32.00 -42.74
N GLY A 408 -91.75 31.29 -41.73
CA GLY A 408 -92.88 30.36 -41.88
C GLY A 408 -92.47 28.99 -42.44
N ALA A 409 -91.21 28.59 -42.24
CA ALA A 409 -90.74 27.24 -42.58
C ALA A 409 -91.55 26.21 -41.79
N ASN A 410 -92.12 25.23 -42.48
CA ASN A 410 -93.07 24.27 -41.89
C ASN A 410 -92.85 22.86 -42.43
N VAL A 411 -93.39 21.88 -41.71
CA VAL A 411 -93.32 20.45 -42.04
C VAL A 411 -94.65 19.89 -42.56
N LYS A 412 -95.54 20.76 -43.11
CA LYS A 412 -96.91 20.36 -43.50
C LYS A 412 -96.96 19.28 -44.59
N ASN A 413 -95.91 19.19 -45.41
CA ASN A 413 -95.81 18.19 -46.49
C ASN A 413 -95.05 16.91 -46.08
N MET A 414 -94.98 16.60 -44.78
CA MET A 414 -94.33 15.38 -44.30
C MET A 414 -95.16 14.15 -44.71
N SER A 415 -94.54 13.22 -45.44
CA SER A 415 -95.19 11.97 -45.85
C SER A 415 -95.31 11.02 -44.66
N PHE A 416 -96.53 10.58 -44.33
CA PHE A 416 -96.82 9.57 -43.31
C PHE A 416 -96.57 8.13 -43.76
N HIS A 417 -95.77 7.94 -44.81
CA HIS A 417 -95.49 6.61 -45.31
C HIS A 417 -94.41 5.91 -44.47
N PRO A 418 -94.56 4.62 -44.12
CA PRO A 418 -93.62 3.91 -43.26
C PRO A 418 -92.15 4.01 -43.71
N ILE A 419 -91.90 3.87 -45.01
CA ILE A 419 -90.55 3.95 -45.59
C ILE A 419 -89.92 5.34 -45.44
N ALA A 420 -90.71 6.42 -45.45
CA ALA A 420 -90.20 7.77 -45.23
C ALA A 420 -89.74 7.95 -43.77
N HIS A 421 -90.46 7.37 -42.80
CA HIS A 421 -90.03 7.37 -41.41
C HIS A 421 -88.77 6.52 -41.18
N VAL A 422 -88.65 5.37 -41.85
CA VAL A 422 -87.42 4.55 -41.84
C VAL A 422 -86.23 5.35 -42.37
N PHE A 423 -86.43 6.14 -43.44
CA PHE A 423 -85.39 7.01 -43.97
C PHE A 423 -84.93 8.08 -42.95
N HIS A 424 -85.86 8.82 -42.33
CA HIS A 424 -85.51 9.81 -41.31
C HIS A 424 -84.88 9.18 -40.06
N ALA A 425 -85.38 8.02 -39.62
CA ALA A 425 -84.81 7.26 -38.51
C ALA A 425 -83.40 6.77 -38.82
N SER A 426 -83.12 6.37 -40.07
CA SER A 426 -81.77 5.97 -40.49
C SER A 426 -80.78 7.15 -40.51
N ILE A 427 -81.23 8.36 -40.90
CA ILE A 427 -80.41 9.58 -40.80
C ILE A 427 -80.12 9.93 -39.34
N ALA A 428 -81.14 9.89 -38.48
CA ALA A 428 -80.97 10.13 -37.04
C ALA A 428 -80.04 9.07 -36.41
N GLY A 429 -80.16 7.80 -36.83
CA GLY A 429 -79.29 6.71 -36.41
C GLY A 429 -77.84 6.90 -36.85
N ILE A 430 -77.61 7.37 -38.07
CA ILE A 430 -76.25 7.73 -38.55
C ILE A 430 -75.67 8.86 -37.68
N LEU A 431 -76.42 9.93 -37.41
CA LEU A 431 -75.97 11.03 -36.54
C LEU A 431 -75.66 10.54 -35.12
N LEU A 432 -76.50 9.67 -34.57
CA LEU A 432 -76.27 9.06 -33.26
C LEU A 432 -75.00 8.22 -33.24
N ILE A 433 -74.77 7.39 -34.27
CA ILE A 433 -73.54 6.59 -34.39
C ILE A 433 -72.31 7.50 -34.43
N LEU A 434 -72.37 8.65 -35.11
CA LEU A 434 -71.28 9.63 -35.14
C LEU A 434 -71.04 10.29 -33.77
N VAL A 435 -72.09 10.60 -33.01
CA VAL A 435 -71.98 11.09 -31.63
C VAL A 435 -71.37 10.01 -30.72
N LEU A 436 -71.81 8.76 -30.85
CA LEU A 436 -71.27 7.64 -30.09
C LEU A 436 -69.80 7.37 -30.46
N PHE A 437 -69.41 7.53 -31.72
CA PHE A 437 -68.00 7.50 -32.14
C PHE A 437 -67.16 8.56 -31.43
N TRP A 438 -67.68 9.79 -31.31
CA TRP A 438 -66.99 10.85 -30.58
C TRP A 438 -66.86 10.56 -29.07
N LEU A 439 -67.85 9.89 -28.47
CA LEU A 439 -67.86 9.60 -27.03
C LEU A 439 -67.06 8.35 -26.64
N HIS A 440 -67.24 7.23 -27.35
CA HIS A 440 -66.65 5.94 -26.91
C HIS A 440 -66.44 4.85 -27.97
N LEU A 441 -67.05 4.94 -29.17
CA LEU A 441 -66.97 3.84 -30.14
C LEU A 441 -65.60 3.82 -30.83
N SER A 442 -65.05 2.62 -31.05
CA SER A 442 -63.85 2.46 -31.88
C SER A 442 -64.17 2.69 -33.36
N PHE A 443 -63.13 3.00 -34.15
CA PHE A 443 -63.27 3.27 -35.57
C PHE A 443 -63.93 2.10 -36.34
N PHE A 444 -63.44 0.87 -36.16
CA PHE A 444 -63.97 -0.30 -36.89
C PHE A 444 -65.39 -0.68 -36.46
N THR A 445 -65.75 -0.52 -35.18
CA THR A 445 -67.12 -0.76 -34.70
C THR A 445 -68.08 0.27 -35.30
N THR A 446 -67.68 1.54 -35.32
CA THR A 446 -68.43 2.62 -35.98
C THR A 446 -68.67 2.31 -37.45
N LEU A 447 -67.64 1.88 -38.17
CA LEU A 447 -67.75 1.58 -39.59
C LEU A 447 -68.73 0.43 -39.87
N LYS A 448 -68.75 -0.62 -39.04
CA LYS A 448 -69.71 -1.73 -39.15
C LYS A 448 -71.15 -1.25 -38.96
N TYR A 449 -71.42 -0.45 -37.93
CA TYR A 449 -72.76 0.09 -37.68
C TYR A 449 -73.17 1.08 -38.76
N LEU A 450 -72.26 1.94 -39.20
CA LEU A 450 -72.51 2.90 -40.27
C LEU A 450 -72.77 2.19 -41.61
N ALA A 451 -72.06 1.09 -41.91
CA ALA A 451 -72.33 0.29 -43.11
C ALA A 451 -73.73 -0.33 -43.07
N LEU A 452 -74.13 -0.92 -41.93
CA LEU A 452 -75.45 -1.55 -41.77
C LEU A 452 -76.58 -0.51 -41.87
N VAL A 453 -76.51 0.58 -41.11
CA VAL A 453 -77.52 1.64 -41.13
C VAL A 453 -77.48 2.41 -42.45
N GLY A 454 -76.31 2.57 -43.06
CA GLY A 454 -76.11 3.24 -44.34
C GLY A 454 -76.77 2.53 -45.51
N ILE A 455 -76.74 1.18 -45.55
CA ILE A 455 -77.49 0.40 -46.55
C ILE A 455 -79.00 0.66 -46.40
N VAL A 456 -79.51 0.65 -45.15
CA VAL A 456 -80.93 0.95 -44.86
C VAL A 456 -81.29 2.38 -45.28
N ALA A 457 -80.43 3.36 -45.00
CA ALA A 457 -80.61 4.75 -45.39
C ALA A 457 -80.63 4.93 -46.92
N ALA A 458 -79.71 4.27 -47.64
CA ALA A 458 -79.65 4.33 -49.09
C ALA A 458 -80.91 3.73 -49.75
N ALA A 459 -81.35 2.55 -49.29
CA ALA A 459 -82.53 1.88 -49.85
C ALA A 459 -83.84 2.65 -49.55
N SER A 460 -84.06 3.03 -48.29
CA SER A 460 -85.26 3.79 -47.88
C SER A 460 -85.27 5.21 -48.46
N GLY A 461 -84.10 5.85 -48.57
CA GLY A 461 -83.92 7.15 -49.19
C GLY A 461 -84.23 7.13 -50.68
N ASN A 462 -83.68 6.17 -51.42
CA ASN A 462 -83.97 6.01 -52.85
C ASN A 462 -85.47 5.84 -53.10
N HIS A 463 -86.16 5.03 -52.30
CA HIS A 463 -87.61 4.86 -52.44
C HIS A 463 -88.39 6.15 -52.10
N THR A 464 -88.02 6.83 -51.01
CA THR A 464 -88.68 8.07 -50.57
C THR A 464 -88.48 9.20 -51.57
N LEU A 465 -87.26 9.40 -52.05
CA LEU A 465 -86.92 10.43 -53.03
C LEU A 465 -87.59 10.20 -54.39
N ARG A 466 -87.63 8.95 -54.88
CA ARG A 466 -88.35 8.61 -56.12
C ARG A 466 -89.84 8.96 -56.04
N ARG A 467 -90.45 8.74 -54.87
CA ARG A 467 -91.87 9.07 -54.67
C ARG A 467 -92.13 10.57 -54.58
N ILE A 468 -91.24 11.31 -53.92
CA ILE A 468 -91.33 12.78 -53.90
C ILE A 468 -91.18 13.31 -55.34
N ALA A 469 -90.25 12.77 -56.12
CA ALA A 469 -90.08 13.14 -57.54
C ALA A 469 -91.34 12.82 -58.36
N ALA A 470 -91.88 11.60 -58.27
CA ALA A 470 -93.10 11.21 -58.98
C ALA A 470 -94.34 12.03 -58.56
N ALA A 471 -94.46 12.39 -57.28
CA ALA A 471 -95.52 13.27 -56.81
C ALA A 471 -95.38 14.70 -57.37
N ARG A 472 -94.14 15.20 -57.51
CA ARG A 472 -93.84 16.49 -58.11
C ARG A 472 -94.14 16.51 -59.62
N GLU A 473 -93.80 15.45 -60.34
CA GLU A 473 -94.13 15.31 -61.77
C GLU A 473 -95.65 15.30 -61.99
N LYS A 474 -96.41 14.57 -61.18
CA LYS A 474 -97.88 14.55 -61.22
C LYS A 474 -98.54 15.86 -60.83
N ALA A 475 -97.88 16.71 -60.03
CA ALA A 475 -98.38 18.03 -59.65
C ALA A 475 -97.98 19.14 -60.64
N SER A 476 -97.06 18.84 -61.56
CA SER A 476 -96.60 19.76 -62.63
C SER A 476 -97.28 19.49 -63.98
N GLN A 477 -97.96 18.35 -64.11
CA GLN A 477 -98.93 18.04 -65.17
C GLN A 477 -100.31 18.48 -64.72
#